data_AF-R0M842-F1
#
_entry.id   AF-R0M842-F1
#
_cell.length_a   1.000
_cell.length_b   1.000
_cell.length_c   1.000
_cell.angle_alpha   90.00
_cell.angle_beta   90.00
_cell.angle_gamma   90.00
#
_symmetry.space_group_name_H-M   'P 1'
#
loop_
_entity.id
_entity.type
_entity.pdbx_description
1 polymer ?
#
loop_
_entity_poly.entity_id
_entity_poly.type
_entity_poly.pdbx_seq_one_letter_code
_entity_poly.pdbx_strand_id
1 'polypeptide(L)'
;MSIPNQIDSLFLNQNPNNNLVLIKDLESFKVKDLIPFTQIIKEKIISTTLDYELYFIKLERLTKEMNQIEKENTKLENEILYQTSIYNRLKDLLIHLEIKESHFISLETDSLKSSEGVSRIEKALYALGNFKEGDYKIRVVKEKKERVNESLKGFYKRFIKEINSILLNYNDYDHLCIHKDLYNKLNFLRDIFLNSKKFKDFHAVLCGLYAKQSSLLYSKEMENHLNKLNRILNKEKEKIEEVLEGLLESYKNIIKMEKKFMGSMGIICDEGEGGMEEVVGGIEGKGGLKEGEDVLKEGFTNGLKEGRGVLKEEEPKESTPLQSTSTLTPTPSINYLDPIFIPINKLLLRFFYDIFYLSELRTMNFLEDFTDQSDDLNLFNLLKEDLKVLLGGLKKKFIQKELEIKDKEEGIKRFKEILKESKLKDINGILYNLNRTRILSNGGLIDLFDNRNLISNLFLIYNHQNRKNEFEKDLKEINEKIKKKVIEEVYKNENWKENLKKIIKEIENKGERGEEMKEIYEILKGIEKDEEGLREDIEKGYDDEGENGG
;
A
#
# COMPACT_ATOMS: atom_id res chain seq x y z
N MET A 1 -20.04 -124.16 32.21
CA MET A 1 -18.98 -124.32 33.25
C MET A 1 -17.71 -123.71 32.69
N SER A 2 -17.10 -122.81 33.45
CA SER A 2 -15.98 -121.99 33.00
C SER A 2 -14.68 -122.81 32.97
N ILE A 3 -13.95 -122.73 31.85
CA ILE A 3 -12.63 -123.34 31.63
C ILE A 3 -11.61 -123.03 32.76
N PRO A 4 -11.61 -121.84 33.41
CA PRO A 4 -10.68 -121.54 34.51
C PRO A 4 -10.82 -122.46 35.73
N ASN A 5 -12.04 -122.88 36.11
CA ASN A 5 -12.26 -123.69 37.31
C ASN A 5 -11.79 -125.15 37.15
N GLN A 6 -11.52 -125.60 35.92
CA GLN A 6 -10.92 -126.91 35.64
C GLN A 6 -9.39 -126.85 35.63
N ILE A 7 -8.81 -125.67 35.41
CA ILE A 7 -7.35 -125.46 35.45
C ILE A 7 -6.90 -125.32 36.91
N ASP A 8 -7.66 -124.66 37.77
CA ASP A 8 -7.26 -124.48 39.17
C ASP A 8 -7.32 -125.78 40.01
N SER A 9 -8.17 -126.74 39.65
CA SER A 9 -8.18 -128.07 40.29
C SER A 9 -7.03 -128.98 39.84
N LEU A 10 -6.31 -128.63 38.77
CA LEU A 10 -5.13 -129.34 38.27
C LEU A 10 -3.85 -129.02 39.05
N PHE A 11 -3.75 -127.83 39.67
CA PHE A 11 -2.49 -127.36 40.27
C PHE A 11 -2.44 -127.43 41.81
N LEU A 12 -3.57 -127.65 42.49
CA LEU A 12 -3.63 -127.65 43.95
C LEU A 12 -3.67 -129.05 44.60
N ASN A 13 -3.66 -130.13 43.80
CA ASN A 13 -3.49 -131.49 44.33
C ASN A 13 -2.06 -132.00 44.09
N GLN A 14 -1.21 -131.79 45.08
CA GLN A 14 0.12 -132.41 45.17
C GLN A 14 -0.01 -133.90 45.51
N ASN A 15 0.00 -134.77 44.50
CA ASN A 15 0.48 -136.14 44.67
C ASN A 15 1.05 -136.71 43.34
N PRO A 16 2.24 -137.34 43.35
CA PRO A 16 3.12 -137.49 42.18
C PRO A 16 2.72 -138.63 41.21
N ASN A 17 1.61 -139.34 41.46
CA ASN A 17 1.08 -140.36 40.55
C ASN A 17 0.33 -139.78 39.34
N ASN A 18 0.23 -138.45 39.26
CA ASN A 18 -0.53 -137.71 38.26
C ASN A 18 0.21 -137.45 36.93
N ASN A 19 1.54 -137.57 36.83
CA ASN A 19 2.28 -136.98 35.70
C ASN A 19 2.26 -137.76 34.37
N LEU A 20 2.13 -139.10 34.34
CA LEU A 20 2.20 -139.85 33.08
C LEU A 20 0.87 -139.97 32.33
N VAL A 21 -0.25 -139.97 33.06
CA VAL A 21 -1.60 -139.81 32.48
C VAL A 21 -1.78 -138.36 32.01
N LEU A 22 -1.24 -137.38 32.75
CA LEU A 22 -1.17 -135.99 32.30
C LEU A 22 -0.31 -135.79 31.05
N ILE A 23 0.82 -136.50 30.86
CA ILE A 23 1.61 -136.42 29.61
C ILE A 23 0.82 -137.00 28.42
N LYS A 24 0.11 -138.12 28.59
CA LYS A 24 -0.76 -138.68 27.53
C LYS A 24 -2.00 -137.82 27.26
N ASP A 25 -2.58 -137.21 28.28
CA ASP A 25 -3.73 -136.31 28.14
C ASP A 25 -3.32 -134.93 27.61
N LEU A 26 -2.08 -134.47 27.85
CA LEU A 26 -1.48 -133.28 27.22
C LEU A 26 -1.01 -133.55 25.78
N GLU A 27 -0.50 -134.75 25.47
CA GLU A 27 -0.18 -135.20 24.10
C GLU A 27 -1.46 -135.46 23.27
N SER A 28 -2.57 -135.85 23.93
CA SER A 28 -3.90 -136.01 23.33
C SER A 28 -4.74 -134.74 23.34
N PHE A 29 -4.34 -133.71 24.10
CA PHE A 29 -4.81 -132.34 23.92
C PHE A 29 -4.27 -131.89 22.58
N LYS A 30 -5.02 -132.27 21.55
CA LYS A 30 -4.77 -131.97 20.16
C LYS A 30 -4.57 -130.48 20.09
N VAL A 31 -3.31 -130.06 20.03
CA VAL A 31 -2.92 -128.76 19.48
C VAL A 31 -3.67 -128.57 18.15
N LYS A 32 -3.93 -129.68 17.43
CA LYS A 32 -4.82 -129.77 16.26
C LYS A 32 -6.25 -129.25 16.45
N ASP A 33 -6.86 -129.34 17.63
CA ASP A 33 -8.23 -128.86 17.90
C ASP A 33 -8.25 -127.36 18.25
N LEU A 34 -7.09 -126.78 18.64
CA LEU A 34 -6.88 -125.33 18.80
C LEU A 34 -6.48 -124.64 17.50
N ILE A 35 -5.97 -125.39 16.50
CA ILE A 35 -5.61 -124.86 15.17
C ILE A 35 -6.76 -124.03 14.56
N PRO A 36 -8.02 -124.53 14.50
CA PRO A 36 -9.14 -123.77 13.95
C PRO A 36 -9.38 -122.45 14.69
N PHE A 37 -9.30 -122.44 16.02
CA PHE A 37 -9.47 -121.21 16.82
C PHE A 37 -8.31 -120.23 16.60
N THR A 38 -7.06 -120.69 16.50
CA THR A 38 -5.93 -119.82 16.12
C THR A 38 -6.03 -119.32 14.69
N GLN A 39 -6.66 -120.07 13.78
CA GLN A 39 -6.94 -119.65 12.41
C GLN A 39 -7.99 -118.54 12.38
N ILE A 40 -9.08 -118.71 13.13
CA ILE A 40 -10.13 -117.69 13.30
C ILE A 40 -9.56 -116.43 13.96
N ILE A 41 -8.72 -116.56 14.99
CA ILE A 41 -8.05 -115.42 15.63
C ILE A 41 -7.10 -114.73 14.65
N LYS A 42 -6.32 -115.48 13.86
CA LYS A 42 -5.46 -114.91 12.81
C LYS A 42 -6.26 -114.19 11.74
N GLU A 43 -7.34 -114.76 11.25
CA GLU A 43 -8.24 -114.13 10.27
C GLU A 43 -8.87 -112.85 10.85
N LYS A 44 -9.30 -112.89 12.11
CA LYS A 44 -9.83 -111.70 12.82
C LYS A 44 -8.77 -110.63 13.01
N ILE A 45 -7.53 -111.01 13.36
CA ILE A 45 -6.40 -110.08 13.47
C ILE A 45 -6.14 -109.46 12.10
N ILE A 46 -6.01 -110.24 11.04
CA ILE A 46 -5.78 -109.77 9.67
C ILE A 46 -6.90 -108.83 9.22
N SER A 47 -8.18 -109.19 9.44
CA SER A 47 -9.31 -108.33 9.07
C SER A 47 -9.28 -107.00 9.84
N THR A 48 -8.97 -107.05 11.14
CA THR A 48 -8.88 -105.87 11.99
C THR A 48 -7.70 -104.99 11.58
N THR A 49 -6.55 -105.58 11.23
CA THR A 49 -5.38 -104.84 10.72
C THR A 49 -5.69 -104.16 9.39
N LEU A 50 -6.38 -104.84 8.47
CA LEU A 50 -6.86 -104.26 7.22
C LEU A 50 -7.82 -103.08 7.47
N ASP A 51 -8.77 -103.22 8.40
CA ASP A 51 -9.67 -102.13 8.77
C ASP A 51 -8.91 -100.93 9.36
N TYR A 52 -7.89 -101.17 10.20
CA TYR A 52 -7.02 -100.13 10.74
C TYR A 52 -6.18 -99.44 9.66
N GLU A 53 -5.59 -100.19 8.73
CA GLU A 53 -4.84 -99.63 7.59
C GLU A 53 -5.74 -98.78 6.70
N LEU A 54 -6.96 -99.25 6.43
CA LEU A 54 -7.94 -98.52 5.63
C LEU A 54 -8.42 -97.26 6.34
N TYR A 55 -8.56 -97.29 7.67
CA TYR A 55 -8.86 -96.12 8.49
C TYR A 55 -7.69 -95.12 8.51
N PHE A 56 -6.45 -95.61 8.59
CA PHE A 56 -5.25 -94.78 8.52
C PHE A 56 -5.11 -94.07 7.18
N ILE A 57 -5.32 -94.78 6.06
CA ILE A 57 -5.33 -94.20 4.71
C ILE A 57 -6.43 -93.12 4.58
N LYS A 58 -7.62 -93.37 5.14
CA LYS A 58 -8.70 -92.38 5.17
C LYS A 58 -8.31 -91.13 5.98
N LEU A 59 -7.69 -91.31 7.14
CA LEU A 59 -7.19 -90.21 7.98
C LEU A 59 -6.12 -89.41 7.27
N GLU A 60 -5.11 -90.05 6.68
CA GLU A 60 -4.07 -89.34 5.93
C GLU A 60 -4.62 -88.54 4.76
N ARG A 61 -5.59 -89.11 4.04
CA ARG A 61 -6.29 -88.41 2.95
C ARG A 61 -7.03 -87.19 3.48
N LEU A 62 -7.79 -87.35 4.56
CA LEU A 62 -8.50 -86.25 5.23
C LEU A 62 -7.52 -85.17 5.70
N THR A 63 -6.38 -85.52 6.29
CA THR A 63 -5.36 -84.56 6.71
C THR A 63 -4.79 -83.77 5.53
N LYS A 64 -4.51 -84.44 4.39
CA LYS A 64 -4.05 -83.76 3.17
C LYS A 64 -5.11 -82.80 2.63
N GLU A 65 -6.36 -83.23 2.56
CA GLU A 65 -7.49 -82.39 2.13
C GLU A 65 -7.68 -81.20 3.09
N MET A 66 -7.61 -81.41 4.41
CA MET A 66 -7.74 -80.35 5.42
C MET A 66 -6.62 -79.31 5.33
N ASN A 67 -5.36 -79.76 5.18
CA ASN A 67 -4.21 -78.86 4.99
C ASN A 67 -4.31 -78.04 3.70
N GLN A 68 -4.93 -78.60 2.66
CA GLN A 68 -5.15 -77.88 1.41
C GLN A 68 -6.24 -76.81 1.57
N ILE A 69 -7.35 -77.16 2.24
CA ILE A 69 -8.41 -76.21 2.60
C ILE A 69 -7.85 -75.06 3.46
N GLU A 70 -7.01 -75.36 4.46
CA GLU A 70 -6.41 -74.34 5.32
C GLU A 70 -5.53 -73.37 4.53
N LYS A 71 -4.69 -73.88 3.61
CA LYS A 71 -3.88 -73.03 2.71
C LYS A 71 -4.73 -72.15 1.79
N GLU A 72 -5.83 -72.68 1.27
CA GLU A 72 -6.76 -71.91 0.44
C GLU A 72 -7.47 -70.83 1.25
N ASN A 73 -7.89 -71.13 2.48
CA ASN A 73 -8.48 -70.15 3.39
C ASN A 73 -7.50 -69.01 3.70
N THR A 74 -6.23 -69.31 4.03
CA THR A 74 -5.24 -68.25 4.29
C THR A 74 -4.99 -67.39 3.05
N LYS A 75 -5.02 -67.96 1.84
CA LYS A 75 -4.94 -67.17 0.60
C LYS A 75 -6.14 -66.25 0.44
N LEU A 76 -7.35 -66.76 0.67
CA LEU A 76 -8.59 -66.00 0.59
C LEU A 76 -8.64 -64.88 1.63
N GLU A 77 -8.20 -65.13 2.87
CA GLU A 77 -8.12 -64.11 3.92
C GLU A 77 -7.19 -62.95 3.54
N ASN A 78 -6.00 -63.26 2.99
CA ASN A 78 -5.07 -62.24 2.51
C ASN A 78 -5.64 -61.43 1.33
N GLU A 79 -6.34 -62.10 0.40
CA GLU A 79 -7.03 -61.45 -0.72
C GLU A 79 -8.14 -60.50 -0.21
N ILE A 80 -8.95 -60.95 0.76
CA ILE A 80 -9.99 -60.13 1.39
C ILE A 80 -9.38 -58.90 2.07
N LEU A 81 -8.26 -59.05 2.79
CA LEU A 81 -7.58 -57.92 3.45
C LEU A 81 -7.06 -56.91 2.41
N TYR A 82 -6.45 -57.40 1.33
CA TYR A 82 -5.95 -56.57 0.25
C TYR A 82 -7.07 -55.80 -0.47
N GLN A 83 -8.15 -56.50 -0.84
CA GLN A 83 -9.31 -55.87 -1.49
C GLN A 83 -10.00 -54.86 -0.57
N THR A 84 -10.09 -55.14 0.73
CA THR A 84 -10.62 -54.20 1.74
C THR A 84 -9.77 -52.93 1.82
N SER A 85 -8.45 -53.06 1.78
CA SER A 85 -7.52 -51.92 1.77
C SER A 85 -7.69 -51.05 0.51
N ILE A 86 -7.83 -51.67 -0.66
CA ILE A 86 -8.11 -50.97 -1.92
C ILE A 86 -9.44 -50.23 -1.83
N TYR A 87 -10.50 -50.90 -1.37
CA TYR A 87 -11.82 -50.31 -1.24
C TYR A 87 -11.81 -49.06 -0.35
N ASN A 88 -11.15 -49.11 0.80
CA ASN A 88 -11.04 -47.96 1.69
C ASN A 88 -10.31 -46.78 1.02
N ARG A 89 -9.20 -47.05 0.31
CA ARG A 89 -8.48 -46.01 -0.45
C ARG A 89 -9.30 -45.40 -1.58
N LEU A 90 -10.08 -46.22 -2.29
CA LEU A 90 -10.98 -45.73 -3.35
C LEU A 90 -12.13 -44.91 -2.78
N LYS A 91 -12.69 -45.32 -1.62
CA LYS A 91 -13.71 -44.57 -0.91
C LYS A 91 -13.19 -43.21 -0.47
N ASP A 92 -11.99 -43.14 0.11
CA ASP A 92 -11.37 -41.88 0.50
C ASP A 92 -11.11 -40.99 -0.73
N LEU A 93 -10.60 -41.55 -1.82
CA LEU A 93 -10.40 -40.82 -3.08
C LEU A 93 -11.71 -40.25 -3.63
N LEU A 94 -12.80 -41.04 -3.59
CA LEU A 94 -14.12 -40.60 -4.05
C LEU A 94 -14.60 -39.38 -3.25
N ILE A 95 -14.47 -39.44 -1.92
CA ILE A 95 -14.86 -38.33 -1.02
C ILE A 95 -14.05 -37.07 -1.34
N HIS A 96 -12.75 -37.19 -1.61
CA HIS A 96 -11.90 -36.04 -1.97
C HIS A 96 -12.18 -35.49 -3.38
N LEU A 97 -12.68 -36.33 -4.29
CA LEU A 97 -13.07 -35.93 -5.66
C LEU A 97 -14.49 -35.37 -5.75
N GLU A 98 -15.32 -35.58 -4.74
CA GLU A 98 -16.72 -35.19 -4.73
C GLU A 98 -16.88 -33.67 -4.55
N ILE A 99 -16.81 -32.95 -5.66
CA ILE A 99 -17.28 -31.58 -5.76
C ILE A 99 -18.67 -31.60 -6.39
N LYS A 100 -19.66 -31.12 -5.66
CA LYS A 100 -21.05 -31.03 -6.14
C LYS A 100 -21.12 -30.20 -7.42
N GLU A 101 -21.83 -30.73 -8.41
CA GLU A 101 -22.04 -30.06 -9.70
C GLU A 101 -22.70 -28.68 -9.54
N SER A 102 -23.55 -28.54 -8.52
CA SER A 102 -24.17 -27.26 -8.14
C SER A 102 -23.16 -26.12 -7.91
N HIS A 103 -21.94 -26.43 -7.44
CA HIS A 103 -20.92 -25.39 -7.24
C HIS A 103 -20.37 -24.86 -8.58
N PHE A 104 -20.25 -25.71 -9.60
CA PHE A 104 -19.85 -25.27 -10.95
C PHE A 104 -20.94 -24.41 -11.58
N ILE A 105 -22.20 -24.86 -11.49
CA ILE A 105 -23.36 -24.10 -11.99
C ILE A 105 -23.45 -22.73 -11.33
N SER A 106 -23.28 -22.65 -10.00
CA SER A 106 -23.29 -21.37 -9.28
C SER A 106 -22.24 -20.38 -9.80
N LEU A 107 -21.03 -20.84 -10.14
CA LEU A 107 -20.01 -19.96 -10.72
C LEU A 107 -20.36 -19.49 -12.15
N GLU A 108 -21.12 -20.26 -12.91
CA GLU A 108 -21.45 -19.96 -14.30
C GLU A 108 -22.72 -19.12 -14.47
N THR A 109 -23.72 -19.30 -13.60
CA THR A 109 -25.07 -18.75 -13.81
C THR A 109 -25.56 -17.82 -12.71
N ASP A 110 -25.07 -17.94 -11.47
CA ASP A 110 -25.61 -17.11 -10.38
C ASP A 110 -25.24 -15.63 -10.57
N SER A 111 -26.16 -14.77 -10.14
CA SER A 111 -26.06 -13.32 -10.27
C SER A 111 -25.15 -12.71 -9.20
N LEU A 112 -24.28 -11.79 -9.62
CA LEU A 112 -23.46 -10.96 -8.73
C LEU A 112 -24.23 -9.77 -8.13
N LYS A 113 -25.52 -9.63 -8.44
CA LYS A 113 -26.38 -8.51 -7.98
C LYS A 113 -27.31 -8.88 -6.83
N SER A 114 -27.47 -10.16 -6.52
CA SER A 114 -28.35 -10.63 -5.44
C SER A 114 -27.55 -11.23 -4.30
N SER A 115 -27.97 -10.96 -3.05
CA SER A 115 -27.31 -11.49 -1.84
C SER A 115 -27.26 -13.02 -1.84
N GLU A 116 -28.35 -13.66 -2.27
CA GLU A 116 -28.43 -15.11 -2.37
C GLU A 116 -27.52 -15.69 -3.47
N GLY A 117 -27.32 -14.96 -4.58
CA GLY A 117 -26.39 -15.35 -5.64
C GLY A 117 -24.94 -15.24 -5.19
N VAL A 118 -24.58 -14.13 -4.55
CA VAL A 118 -23.25 -13.91 -3.98
C VAL A 118 -22.91 -14.98 -2.93
N SER A 119 -23.82 -15.30 -2.00
CA SER A 119 -23.58 -16.35 -1.00
C SER A 119 -23.36 -17.73 -1.61
N ARG A 120 -24.07 -18.06 -2.69
CA ARG A 120 -23.86 -19.33 -3.42
C ARG A 120 -22.52 -19.37 -4.13
N ILE A 121 -22.13 -18.27 -4.75
CA ILE A 121 -20.82 -18.09 -5.40
C ILE A 121 -19.69 -18.23 -4.37
N GLU A 122 -19.79 -17.57 -3.21
CA GLU A 122 -18.79 -17.68 -2.12
C GLU A 122 -18.59 -19.12 -1.66
N LYS A 123 -19.69 -19.86 -1.44
CA LYS A 123 -19.64 -21.29 -1.10
C LYS A 123 -18.97 -22.11 -2.19
N ALA A 124 -19.28 -21.82 -3.46
CA ALA A 124 -18.66 -22.49 -4.60
C ALA A 124 -17.15 -22.19 -4.70
N LEU A 125 -16.74 -20.93 -4.54
CA LEU A 125 -15.33 -20.53 -4.52
C LEU A 125 -14.56 -21.17 -3.37
N TYR A 126 -15.17 -21.30 -2.19
CA TYR A 126 -14.56 -22.01 -1.07
C TYR A 126 -14.39 -23.50 -1.36
N ALA A 127 -15.41 -24.17 -1.88
CA ALA A 127 -15.36 -25.60 -2.21
C ALA A 127 -14.33 -25.90 -3.31
N LEU A 128 -14.36 -25.12 -4.40
CA LEU A 128 -13.48 -25.30 -5.56
C LEU A 128 -12.04 -24.87 -5.25
N GLY A 129 -11.86 -23.76 -4.54
CA GLY A 129 -10.55 -23.23 -4.18
C GLY A 129 -9.81 -24.04 -3.10
N ASN A 130 -10.48 -25.00 -2.45
CA ASN A 130 -9.86 -25.92 -1.50
C ASN A 130 -9.59 -27.30 -2.09
N PHE A 131 -9.88 -27.53 -3.38
CA PHE A 131 -9.55 -28.76 -4.06
C PHE A 131 -8.02 -28.93 -4.14
N LYS A 132 -7.50 -29.88 -3.37
CA LYS A 132 -6.08 -30.25 -3.39
C LYS A 132 -5.93 -31.49 -4.26
N GLU A 133 -5.04 -31.43 -5.25
CA GLU A 133 -4.69 -32.57 -6.11
C GLU A 133 -4.18 -33.77 -5.29
N GLY A 134 -3.66 -33.53 -4.08
CA GLY A 134 -3.03 -34.56 -3.25
C GLY A 134 -1.82 -35.19 -3.95
N ASP A 135 -1.26 -36.25 -3.37
CA ASP A 135 -0.18 -37.03 -3.99
C ASP A 135 -0.71 -37.99 -5.10
N TYR A 136 -1.98 -37.87 -5.45
CA TYR A 136 -2.66 -38.79 -6.36
C TYR A 136 -2.31 -38.47 -7.82
N LYS A 137 -1.39 -39.25 -8.41
CA LYS A 137 -1.03 -39.18 -9.84
C LYS A 137 -2.10 -39.81 -10.77
N ILE A 138 -3.36 -39.80 -10.38
CA ILE A 138 -4.46 -40.45 -11.10
C ILE A 138 -5.04 -39.49 -12.13
N ARG A 139 -5.26 -39.96 -13.36
CA ARG A 139 -5.81 -39.17 -14.48
C ARG A 139 -7.09 -38.41 -14.12
N VAL A 140 -8.03 -39.06 -13.44
CA VAL A 140 -9.31 -38.48 -13.01
C VAL A 140 -9.12 -37.26 -12.10
N VAL A 141 -8.11 -37.28 -11.23
CA VAL A 141 -7.80 -36.15 -10.32
C VAL A 141 -7.28 -34.96 -11.11
N LYS A 142 -6.44 -35.21 -12.12
CA LYS A 142 -5.95 -34.16 -13.04
C LYS A 142 -7.07 -33.53 -13.86
N GLU A 143 -7.91 -34.35 -14.49
CA GLU A 143 -9.06 -33.88 -15.28
C GLU A 143 -10.02 -33.06 -14.42
N LYS A 144 -10.28 -33.48 -13.17
CA LYS A 144 -11.11 -32.72 -12.23
C LYS A 144 -10.45 -31.39 -11.84
N LYS A 145 -9.14 -31.37 -11.62
CA LYS A 145 -8.38 -30.14 -11.33
C LYS A 145 -8.42 -29.16 -12.50
N GLU A 146 -8.24 -29.64 -13.72
CA GLU A 146 -8.35 -28.84 -14.93
C GLU A 146 -9.73 -28.21 -15.04
N ARG A 147 -10.78 -29.01 -14.87
CA ARG A 147 -12.17 -28.51 -14.83
C ARG A 147 -12.39 -27.44 -13.76
N VAL A 148 -11.88 -27.65 -12.54
CA VAL A 148 -11.94 -26.66 -11.45
C VAL A 148 -11.25 -25.37 -11.85
N ASN A 149 -10.04 -25.46 -12.41
CA ASN A 149 -9.27 -24.29 -12.85
C ASN A 149 -9.96 -23.54 -13.99
N GLU A 150 -10.53 -24.23 -14.96
CA GLU A 150 -11.28 -23.64 -16.07
C GLU A 150 -12.51 -22.88 -15.58
N SER A 151 -13.32 -23.48 -14.70
CA SER A 151 -14.49 -22.83 -14.12
C SER A 151 -14.11 -21.62 -13.28
N LEU A 152 -13.04 -21.68 -12.48
CA LEU A 152 -12.53 -20.53 -11.73
C LEU A 152 -12.05 -19.41 -12.66
N LYS A 153 -11.28 -19.75 -13.71
CA LYS A 153 -10.85 -18.78 -14.73
C LYS A 153 -12.04 -18.12 -15.42
N GLY A 154 -13.04 -18.91 -15.81
CA GLY A 154 -14.28 -18.42 -16.44
C GLY A 154 -15.04 -17.47 -15.52
N PHE A 155 -15.20 -17.83 -14.25
CA PHE A 155 -15.82 -16.99 -13.24
C PHE A 155 -15.09 -15.67 -13.04
N TYR A 156 -13.76 -15.68 -12.83
CA TYR A 156 -13.02 -14.44 -12.59
C TYR A 156 -13.03 -13.50 -13.80
N LYS A 157 -13.01 -14.03 -15.03
CA LYS A 157 -13.23 -13.20 -16.24
C LYS A 157 -14.59 -12.49 -16.21
N ARG A 158 -15.65 -13.21 -15.84
CA ARG A 158 -17.01 -12.64 -15.68
C ARG A 158 -17.06 -11.62 -14.54
N PHE A 159 -16.42 -11.93 -13.41
CA PHE A 159 -16.35 -11.05 -12.25
C PHE A 159 -15.61 -9.74 -12.56
N ILE A 160 -14.47 -9.81 -13.25
CA ILE A 160 -13.73 -8.62 -13.70
C ILE A 160 -14.60 -7.74 -14.61
N LYS A 161 -15.36 -8.33 -15.54
CA LYS A 161 -16.29 -7.58 -16.40
C LYS A 161 -17.37 -6.87 -15.58
N GLU A 162 -17.93 -7.52 -14.57
CA GLU A 162 -18.94 -6.92 -13.68
C GLU A 162 -18.36 -5.77 -12.85
N ILE A 163 -17.18 -5.96 -12.24
CA ILE A 163 -16.48 -4.91 -11.48
C ILE A 163 -16.17 -3.71 -12.38
N ASN A 164 -15.69 -3.95 -13.61
CA ASN A 164 -15.45 -2.89 -14.58
C ASN A 164 -16.73 -2.13 -14.94
N SER A 165 -17.85 -2.83 -15.10
CA SER A 165 -19.16 -2.21 -15.33
C SER A 165 -19.62 -1.36 -14.15
N ILE A 166 -19.42 -1.82 -12.91
CA ILE A 166 -19.75 -1.05 -11.70
C ILE A 166 -18.93 0.25 -11.63
N LEU A 167 -17.64 0.17 -11.97
CA LEU A 167 -16.73 1.32 -11.92
C LEU A 167 -17.01 2.32 -13.06
N LEU A 168 -17.27 1.84 -14.28
CA LEU A 168 -17.55 2.71 -15.44
C LEU A 168 -18.91 3.41 -15.37
N ASN A 169 -19.91 2.77 -14.76
CA ASN A 169 -21.26 3.33 -14.63
C ASN A 169 -21.42 4.20 -13.37
N TYR A 170 -20.34 4.46 -12.64
CA TYR A 170 -20.39 5.36 -11.50
C TYR A 170 -20.38 6.80 -11.99
N ASN A 171 -21.40 7.57 -11.61
CA ASN A 171 -21.50 8.97 -11.99
C ASN A 171 -20.40 9.77 -11.29
N ASP A 172 -19.74 10.63 -12.05
CA ASP A 172 -18.82 11.62 -11.52
C ASP A 172 -19.60 12.76 -10.84
N TYR A 173 -19.00 13.31 -9.78
CA TYR A 173 -19.51 14.52 -9.15
C TYR A 173 -18.80 15.75 -9.69
N ASP A 174 -19.49 16.89 -9.70
CA ASP A 174 -18.84 18.17 -10.07
C ASP A 174 -17.89 18.71 -8.97
N HIS A 175 -17.63 17.93 -7.92
CA HIS A 175 -16.77 18.31 -6.81
C HIS A 175 -16.12 17.07 -6.22
N LEU A 176 -14.89 17.27 -5.73
CA LEU A 176 -14.12 16.23 -5.08
C LEU A 176 -14.84 15.73 -3.82
N CYS A 177 -15.13 14.43 -3.75
CA CYS A 177 -15.91 13.84 -2.65
C CYS A 177 -15.48 12.41 -2.31
N ILE A 178 -16.01 11.87 -1.21
CA ILE A 178 -15.82 10.47 -0.81
C ILE A 178 -16.93 9.61 -1.41
N HIS A 179 -16.57 8.61 -2.23
CA HIS A 179 -17.51 7.76 -2.98
C HIS A 179 -18.16 6.64 -2.15
N LYS A 180 -18.90 7.00 -1.09
CA LYS A 180 -19.55 6.03 -0.19
C LYS A 180 -20.43 5.02 -0.92
N ASP A 181 -21.17 5.46 -1.94
CA ASP A 181 -22.05 4.57 -2.71
C ASP A 181 -21.29 3.55 -3.54
N LEU A 182 -20.15 3.96 -4.14
CA LEU A 182 -19.26 3.05 -4.85
C LEU A 182 -18.66 2.03 -3.89
N TYR A 183 -18.18 2.50 -2.74
CA TYR A 183 -17.61 1.64 -1.70
C TYR A 183 -18.63 0.62 -1.20
N ASN A 184 -19.89 1.01 -1.02
CA ASN A 184 -20.96 0.11 -0.60
C ASN A 184 -21.23 -0.97 -1.65
N LYS A 185 -21.29 -0.59 -2.94
CA LYS A 185 -21.47 -1.54 -4.06
C LYS A 185 -20.32 -2.54 -4.15
N LEU A 186 -19.09 -2.10 -3.93
CA LEU A 186 -17.90 -2.97 -3.97
C LEU A 186 -17.75 -3.81 -2.70
N ASN A 187 -18.08 -3.26 -1.53
CA ASN A 187 -18.07 -3.98 -0.26
C ASN A 187 -19.05 -5.16 -0.25
N PHE A 188 -20.15 -5.06 -0.99
CA PHE A 188 -21.07 -6.19 -1.19
C PHE A 188 -20.39 -7.40 -1.86
N LEU A 189 -19.30 -7.19 -2.62
CA LEU A 189 -18.53 -8.22 -3.30
C LEU A 189 -17.17 -8.49 -2.64
N ARG A 190 -16.97 -8.00 -1.41
CA ARG A 190 -15.69 -8.01 -0.70
C ARG A 190 -15.11 -9.43 -0.56
N ASP A 191 -15.92 -10.40 -0.15
CA ASP A 191 -15.41 -11.74 0.15
C ASP A 191 -14.96 -12.48 -1.13
N ILE A 192 -15.65 -12.26 -2.25
CA ILE A 192 -15.22 -12.72 -3.57
C ILE A 192 -13.90 -12.06 -3.96
N PHE A 193 -13.77 -10.74 -3.74
CA PHE A 193 -12.55 -10.00 -4.02
C PHE A 193 -11.37 -10.51 -3.17
N LEU A 194 -11.58 -10.76 -1.87
CA LEU A 194 -10.55 -11.32 -0.99
C LEU A 194 -10.14 -12.75 -1.40
N ASN A 195 -11.09 -13.57 -1.86
CA ASN A 195 -10.80 -14.91 -2.36
C ASN A 195 -9.88 -14.88 -3.58
N SER A 196 -9.98 -13.84 -4.43
CA SER A 196 -9.12 -13.66 -5.60
C SER A 196 -7.63 -13.64 -5.28
N LYS A 197 -7.22 -13.32 -4.03
CA LYS A 197 -5.80 -13.36 -3.60
C LYS A 197 -5.14 -14.72 -3.79
N LYS A 198 -5.91 -15.81 -3.79
CA LYS A 198 -5.42 -17.16 -4.10
C LYS A 198 -4.92 -17.29 -5.55
N PHE A 199 -5.37 -16.40 -6.42
CA PHE A 199 -5.08 -16.36 -7.86
C PHE A 199 -4.42 -15.02 -8.23
N LYS A 200 -3.09 -14.96 -8.09
CA LYS A 200 -2.31 -13.72 -8.19
C LYS A 200 -2.62 -12.88 -9.46
N ASP A 201 -2.74 -13.52 -10.62
CA ASP A 201 -2.96 -12.83 -11.89
C ASP A 201 -4.30 -12.09 -11.92
N PHE A 202 -5.39 -12.75 -11.51
CA PHE A 202 -6.72 -12.14 -11.46
C PHE A 202 -6.80 -11.05 -10.39
N HIS A 203 -6.16 -11.27 -9.24
CA HIS A 203 -6.11 -10.29 -8.18
C HIS A 203 -5.39 -9.00 -8.61
N ALA A 204 -4.25 -9.13 -9.30
CA ALA A 204 -3.50 -8.00 -9.82
C ALA A 204 -4.32 -7.19 -10.84
N VAL A 205 -5.04 -7.89 -11.75
CA VAL A 205 -5.93 -7.23 -12.72
C VAL A 205 -7.05 -6.46 -12.01
N LEU A 206 -7.69 -7.05 -10.99
CA LEU A 206 -8.74 -6.38 -10.22
C LEU A 206 -8.21 -5.12 -9.50
N CYS A 207 -7.04 -5.22 -8.86
CA CYS A 207 -6.42 -4.09 -8.16
C CYS A 207 -6.03 -2.98 -9.14
N GLY A 208 -5.40 -3.33 -10.26
CA GLY A 208 -5.02 -2.37 -11.30
C GLY A 208 -6.22 -1.70 -11.98
N LEU A 209 -7.30 -2.46 -12.21
CA LEU A 209 -8.53 -1.93 -12.78
C LEU A 209 -9.18 -0.92 -11.82
N TYR A 210 -9.27 -1.25 -10.53
CA TYR A 210 -9.74 -0.32 -9.52
C TYR A 210 -8.91 0.95 -9.48
N ALA A 211 -7.59 0.83 -9.30
CA ALA A 211 -6.69 1.97 -9.20
C ALA A 211 -6.76 2.88 -10.42
N LYS A 212 -6.82 2.30 -11.63
CA LYS A 212 -6.96 3.06 -12.88
C LYS A 212 -8.27 3.85 -12.92
N GLN A 213 -9.40 3.22 -12.59
CA GLN A 213 -10.70 3.89 -12.65
C GLN A 213 -10.85 4.94 -11.55
N SER A 214 -10.39 4.65 -10.33
CA SER A 214 -10.36 5.64 -9.23
C SER A 214 -9.48 6.84 -9.59
N SER A 215 -8.31 6.62 -10.21
CA SER A 215 -7.43 7.69 -10.70
C SER A 215 -8.15 8.61 -11.70
N LEU A 216 -8.85 8.03 -12.68
CA LEU A 216 -9.62 8.80 -13.67
C LEU A 216 -10.77 9.58 -13.04
N LEU A 217 -11.52 8.94 -12.14
CA LEU A 217 -12.64 9.54 -11.43
C LEU A 217 -12.17 10.74 -10.61
N TYR A 218 -11.25 10.53 -9.67
CA TYR A 218 -10.77 11.60 -8.80
C TYR A 218 -10.02 12.70 -9.56
N SER A 219 -9.30 12.38 -10.65
CA SER A 219 -8.65 13.42 -11.47
C SER A 219 -9.68 14.35 -12.11
N LYS A 220 -10.77 13.78 -12.66
CA LYS A 220 -11.86 14.55 -13.27
C LYS A 220 -12.59 15.40 -12.23
N GLU A 221 -12.90 14.83 -11.07
CA GLU A 221 -13.56 15.55 -9.99
C GLU A 221 -12.70 16.66 -9.41
N MET A 222 -11.39 16.40 -9.24
CA MET A 222 -10.43 17.42 -8.80
C MET A 222 -10.38 18.55 -9.82
N GLU A 223 -10.24 18.26 -11.12
CA GLU A 223 -10.21 19.29 -12.17
C GLU A 223 -11.47 20.17 -12.14
N ASN A 224 -12.66 19.55 -12.03
CA ASN A 224 -13.92 20.27 -11.89
C ASN A 224 -13.98 21.13 -10.61
N HIS A 225 -13.52 20.58 -9.49
CA HIS A 225 -13.48 21.28 -8.21
C HIS A 225 -12.53 22.48 -8.25
N LEU A 226 -11.32 22.30 -8.77
CA LEU A 226 -10.32 23.36 -8.95
C LEU A 226 -10.83 24.47 -9.88
N ASN A 227 -11.52 24.11 -10.97
CA ASN A 227 -12.15 25.09 -11.87
C ASN A 227 -13.21 25.94 -11.16
N LYS A 228 -14.00 25.35 -10.26
CA LYS A 228 -14.97 26.09 -9.44
C LYS A 228 -14.28 26.99 -8.42
N LEU A 229 -13.27 26.49 -7.72
CA LEU A 229 -12.50 27.28 -6.76
C LEU A 229 -11.82 28.46 -7.45
N ASN A 230 -11.24 28.28 -8.63
CA ASN A 230 -10.63 29.36 -9.40
C ASN A 230 -11.66 30.47 -9.71
N ARG A 231 -12.90 30.13 -10.08
CA ARG A 231 -13.98 31.12 -10.29
C ARG A 231 -14.34 31.89 -9.02
N ILE A 232 -14.31 31.24 -7.87
CA ILE A 232 -14.57 31.86 -6.56
C ILE A 232 -13.42 32.81 -6.19
N LEU A 233 -12.18 32.34 -6.27
CA LEU A 233 -10.98 33.11 -5.92
C LEU A 233 -10.76 34.32 -6.82
N ASN A 234 -11.19 34.25 -8.08
CA ASN A 234 -11.20 35.42 -8.97
C ASN A 234 -12.11 36.56 -8.48
N LYS A 235 -13.15 36.26 -7.69
CA LYS A 235 -14.07 37.25 -7.11
C LYS A 235 -13.70 37.63 -5.67
N GLU A 236 -13.24 36.66 -4.89
CA GLU A 236 -12.99 36.80 -3.45
C GLU A 236 -11.53 36.50 -3.10
N LYS A 237 -10.61 37.33 -3.60
CA LYS A 237 -9.16 37.18 -3.38
C LYS A 237 -8.78 37.17 -1.89
N GLU A 238 -9.62 37.76 -1.04
CA GLU A 238 -9.34 37.83 0.38
C GLU A 238 -9.42 36.48 1.10
N LYS A 239 -10.16 35.52 0.54
CA LYS A 239 -10.39 34.19 1.13
C LYS A 239 -9.48 33.09 0.58
N ILE A 240 -8.40 33.46 -0.12
CA ILE A 240 -7.48 32.49 -0.73
C ILE A 240 -6.96 31.48 0.29
N GLU A 241 -6.49 31.94 1.45
CA GLU A 241 -5.92 31.07 2.49
C GLU A 241 -6.96 30.06 3.01
N GLU A 242 -8.16 30.51 3.36
CA GLU A 242 -9.27 29.66 3.85
C GLU A 242 -9.69 28.60 2.81
N VAL A 243 -9.80 29.00 1.54
CA VAL A 243 -10.19 28.09 0.45
C VAL A 243 -9.10 27.04 0.18
N LEU A 244 -7.83 27.43 0.22
CA LEU A 244 -6.70 26.53 0.02
C LEU A 244 -6.58 25.54 1.19
N GLU A 245 -6.77 26.00 2.43
CA GLU A 245 -6.80 25.13 3.61
C GLU A 245 -7.92 24.08 3.50
N GLY A 246 -9.14 24.52 3.18
CA GLY A 246 -10.29 23.62 3.00
C GLY A 246 -10.11 22.59 1.87
N LEU A 247 -9.46 22.99 0.77
CA LEU A 247 -9.11 22.09 -0.33
C LEU A 247 -8.12 21.00 0.12
N LEU A 248 -7.03 21.38 0.78
CA LEU A 248 -6.00 20.44 1.20
C LEU A 248 -6.49 19.50 2.30
N GLU A 249 -7.33 19.98 3.23
CA GLU A 249 -7.93 19.13 4.27
C GLU A 249 -8.94 18.14 3.66
N SER A 250 -9.73 18.57 2.67
CA SER A 250 -10.64 17.68 1.94
C SER A 250 -9.85 16.60 1.20
N TYR A 251 -8.77 16.99 0.52
CA TYR A 251 -7.90 16.07 -0.21
C TYR A 251 -7.24 15.04 0.72
N LYS A 252 -6.69 15.49 1.87
CA LYS A 252 -6.12 14.61 2.90
C LYS A 252 -7.13 13.58 3.41
N ASN A 253 -8.36 14.01 3.68
CA ASN A 253 -9.42 13.12 4.15
C ASN A 253 -9.82 12.06 3.11
N ILE A 254 -9.78 12.41 1.83
CA ILE A 254 -10.04 11.45 0.74
C ILE A 254 -8.96 10.39 0.68
N ILE A 255 -7.67 10.76 0.73
CA ILE A 255 -6.60 9.76 0.71
C ILE A 255 -6.73 8.81 1.92
N LYS A 256 -7.04 9.33 3.11
CA LYS A 256 -7.26 8.51 4.32
C LYS A 256 -8.40 7.51 4.13
N MET A 257 -9.51 7.95 3.57
CA MET A 257 -10.68 7.10 3.34
C MET A 257 -10.43 6.08 2.25
N GLU A 258 -9.73 6.46 1.18
CA GLU A 258 -9.34 5.57 0.09
C GLU A 258 -8.39 4.48 0.60
N LYS A 259 -7.34 4.85 1.35
CA LYS A 259 -6.41 3.90 2.00
C LYS A 259 -7.16 2.90 2.89
N LYS A 260 -8.12 3.37 3.69
CA LYS A 260 -8.95 2.51 4.55
C LYS A 260 -9.83 1.56 3.73
N PHE A 261 -10.46 2.04 2.67
CA PHE A 261 -11.30 1.23 1.80
C PHE A 261 -10.48 0.15 1.06
N MET A 262 -9.38 0.55 0.42
CA MET A 262 -8.48 -0.37 -0.28
C MET A 262 -7.91 -1.45 0.65
N GLY A 263 -7.49 -1.07 1.86
CA GLY A 263 -7.07 -2.02 2.89
C GLY A 263 -8.17 -3.00 3.29
N SER A 264 -9.43 -2.54 3.37
CA SER A 264 -10.57 -3.43 3.69
C SER A 264 -10.88 -4.45 2.58
N MET A 265 -10.62 -4.09 1.32
CA MET A 265 -10.72 -4.96 0.14
C MET A 265 -9.47 -5.84 -0.04
N GLY A 266 -8.45 -5.64 0.79
CA GLY A 266 -7.20 -6.38 0.73
C GLY A 266 -6.32 -6.02 -0.47
N ILE A 267 -6.55 -4.85 -1.08
CA ILE A 267 -5.65 -4.28 -2.08
C ILE A 267 -4.38 -3.83 -1.33
N ILE A 268 -3.21 -4.25 -1.80
CA ILE A 268 -1.94 -3.95 -1.12
C ILE A 268 -1.68 -2.45 -1.18
N CYS A 269 -1.52 -1.85 0.00
CA CYS A 269 -1.20 -0.45 0.23
C CYS A 269 -0.05 -0.38 1.24
N ASP A 270 1.03 -1.14 0.99
CA ASP A 270 2.19 -1.11 1.87
C ASP A 270 2.99 0.17 1.59
N GLU A 271 3.10 1.01 2.61
CA GLU A 271 4.03 2.14 2.67
C GLU A 271 5.44 1.59 2.94
N GLY A 272 6.00 0.85 1.98
CA GLY A 272 7.39 0.40 2.03
C GLY A 272 8.32 1.47 1.44
N GLU A 273 9.44 1.73 2.10
CA GLU A 273 10.60 2.43 1.56
C GLU A 273 11.17 1.65 0.36
N GLY A 274 10.53 1.79 -0.81
CA GLY A 274 11.00 1.25 -2.08
C GLY A 274 11.23 2.41 -3.02
N GLY A 275 12.50 2.69 -3.34
CA GLY A 275 12.88 3.74 -4.26
C GLY A 275 12.13 3.64 -5.59
N MET A 276 11.73 4.80 -6.13
CA MET A 276 11.30 4.92 -7.51
C MET A 276 12.45 4.51 -8.43
N GLU A 277 12.34 3.35 -9.08
CA GLU A 277 12.87 3.19 -10.44
C GLU A 277 11.73 3.38 -11.44
N GLU A 278 12.00 4.19 -12.46
CA GLU A 278 11.08 4.53 -13.54
C GLU A 278 10.43 3.28 -14.14
N VAL A 279 9.11 3.15 -13.98
CA VAL A 279 8.27 2.33 -14.88
C VAL A 279 7.39 3.27 -15.69
N VAL A 280 8.05 4.17 -16.43
CA VAL A 280 7.47 4.89 -17.56
C VAL A 280 8.43 4.70 -18.73
N GLY A 281 8.41 3.51 -19.33
CA GLY A 281 9.26 3.20 -20.48
C GLY A 281 9.46 1.71 -20.68
N GLY A 282 8.42 0.98 -21.08
CA GLY A 282 8.57 -0.45 -21.32
C GLY A 282 7.28 -1.20 -21.68
N ILE A 283 6.48 -0.69 -22.61
CA ILE A 283 5.44 -1.49 -23.30
C ILE A 283 5.86 -1.84 -24.74
N GLU A 284 7.05 -1.44 -25.19
CA GLU A 284 7.61 -1.88 -26.47
C GLU A 284 8.91 -2.66 -26.24
N GLY A 285 8.81 -3.98 -26.17
CA GLY A 285 9.98 -4.83 -25.91
C GLY A 285 9.67 -6.31 -25.81
N LYS A 286 9.44 -6.93 -26.97
CA LYS A 286 9.38 -8.36 -27.29
C LYS A 286 9.82 -9.36 -26.19
N GLY A 287 8.89 -10.21 -25.78
CA GLY A 287 9.17 -11.56 -25.29
C GLY A 287 8.32 -12.02 -24.11
N GLY A 288 7.21 -12.71 -24.36
CA GLY A 288 6.60 -13.60 -23.36
C GLY A 288 5.26 -13.18 -22.74
N LEU A 289 4.35 -12.56 -23.50
CA LEU A 289 2.93 -12.43 -23.11
C LEU A 289 2.07 -12.77 -24.34
N LYS A 290 1.60 -14.02 -24.44
CA LYS A 290 0.75 -14.46 -25.56
C LYS A 290 -0.58 -15.12 -25.18
N GLU A 291 -0.96 -15.20 -23.90
CA GLU A 291 -2.25 -15.82 -23.52
C GLU A 291 -3.17 -14.91 -22.68
N GLY A 292 -2.70 -13.72 -22.28
CA GLY A 292 -3.50 -12.73 -21.53
C GLY A 292 -4.02 -11.55 -22.37
N GLU A 293 -3.37 -11.23 -23.50
CA GLU A 293 -3.74 -10.08 -24.34
C GLU A 293 -4.98 -10.32 -25.22
N ASP A 294 -5.29 -11.58 -25.53
CA ASP A 294 -6.38 -11.89 -26.47
C ASP A 294 -7.78 -11.63 -25.88
N VAL A 295 -7.89 -11.47 -24.55
CA VAL A 295 -9.17 -11.12 -23.89
C VAL A 295 -9.47 -9.61 -23.94
N LEU A 296 -8.47 -8.76 -24.24
CA LEU A 296 -8.63 -7.31 -24.33
C LEU A 296 -8.80 -6.78 -25.76
N LYS A 297 -8.43 -7.55 -26.79
CA LYS A 297 -8.53 -7.12 -28.20
C LYS A 297 -9.91 -7.36 -28.84
N GLU A 298 -10.73 -8.28 -28.34
CA GLU A 298 -12.07 -8.56 -28.92
C GLU A 298 -13.15 -7.50 -28.59
N GLY A 299 -12.85 -6.49 -27.76
CA GLY A 299 -13.76 -5.37 -27.48
C GLY A 299 -13.59 -4.14 -28.37
N PHE A 300 -12.53 -4.10 -29.19
CA PHE A 300 -12.10 -2.89 -29.90
C PHE A 300 -11.73 -3.19 -31.36
N THR A 301 -12.71 -3.57 -32.19
CA THR A 301 -12.77 -3.22 -33.63
C THR A 301 -13.98 -3.89 -34.26
N ASN A 302 -15.08 -3.15 -34.44
CA ASN A 302 -16.07 -3.46 -35.48
C ASN A 302 -16.35 -2.17 -36.24
N GLY A 303 -15.72 -2.05 -37.40
CA GLY A 303 -15.93 -0.93 -38.31
C GLY A 303 -14.73 -0.64 -39.20
N LEU A 304 -14.35 -1.57 -40.09
CA LEU A 304 -14.02 -1.28 -41.50
C LEU A 304 -13.46 -2.53 -42.22
N LYS A 305 -14.22 -2.88 -43.24
CA LYS A 305 -14.08 -3.79 -44.37
C LYS A 305 -12.68 -4.13 -44.92
N GLU A 306 -12.66 -5.37 -45.41
CA GLU A 306 -12.14 -5.87 -46.69
C GLU A 306 -10.62 -6.05 -46.89
N GLY A 307 -10.22 -7.32 -47.04
CA GLY A 307 -9.55 -7.73 -48.27
C GLY A 307 -8.17 -8.39 -48.17
N ARG A 308 -8.12 -9.63 -48.66
CA ARG A 308 -6.97 -10.40 -49.18
C ARG A 308 -6.13 -11.16 -48.16
N GLY A 309 -6.15 -12.49 -48.32
CA GLY A 309 -5.34 -13.43 -47.58
C GLY A 309 -3.93 -13.63 -48.16
N VAL A 310 -3.21 -14.59 -47.58
CA VAL A 310 -2.37 -15.62 -48.22
C VAL A 310 -1.89 -16.55 -47.09
N LEU A 311 -2.02 -17.85 -47.33
CA LEU A 311 -1.51 -18.97 -46.54
C LEU A 311 0.03 -18.97 -46.54
N LYS A 312 0.67 -19.26 -45.40
CA LYS A 312 1.94 -20.01 -45.34
C LYS A 312 2.04 -20.85 -44.07
N GLU A 313 2.21 -22.14 -44.30
CA GLU A 313 2.63 -23.19 -43.37
C GLU A 313 4.07 -22.95 -42.92
N GLU A 314 4.38 -23.16 -41.64
CA GLU A 314 5.71 -23.66 -41.22
C GLU A 314 5.55 -24.64 -40.03
N GLU A 315 6.17 -25.79 -40.21
CA GLU A 315 6.23 -26.99 -39.37
C GLU A 315 7.15 -26.83 -38.13
N PRO A 316 7.12 -27.79 -37.16
CA PRO A 316 7.54 -27.57 -35.79
C PRO A 316 9.03 -27.86 -35.57
N LYS A 317 9.67 -27.15 -34.62
CA LYS A 317 11.00 -27.50 -34.12
C LYS A 317 11.00 -27.81 -32.63
N GLU A 318 11.19 -29.10 -32.41
CA GLU A 318 11.90 -29.82 -31.33
C GLU A 318 12.18 -29.15 -29.99
N SER A 319 11.72 -29.86 -28.97
CA SER A 319 12.01 -29.78 -27.54
C SER A 319 13.45 -30.13 -27.16
N THR A 320 14.01 -29.44 -26.17
CA THR A 320 14.91 -30.03 -25.12
C THR A 320 15.06 -29.03 -23.94
N PRO A 321 15.51 -29.46 -22.74
CA PRO A 321 14.76 -29.27 -21.49
C PRO A 321 15.34 -28.22 -20.53
N LEU A 322 14.49 -27.83 -19.57
CA LEU A 322 14.77 -26.93 -18.46
C LEU A 322 16.06 -27.27 -17.69
N GLN A 323 16.87 -26.23 -17.41
CA GLN A 323 17.64 -26.16 -16.18
C GLN A 323 17.06 -25.06 -15.29
N SER A 324 16.65 -25.51 -14.11
CA SER A 324 16.13 -24.77 -12.98
C SER A 324 17.23 -24.02 -12.24
N THR A 325 17.13 -22.70 -12.15
CA THR A 325 17.72 -21.93 -11.05
C THR A 325 16.71 -20.90 -10.58
N SER A 326 15.92 -21.28 -9.58
CA SER A 326 15.01 -20.39 -8.87
C SER A 326 15.81 -19.51 -7.89
N THR A 327 16.26 -18.34 -8.34
CA THR A 327 16.50 -17.22 -7.43
C THR A 327 15.18 -16.46 -7.30
N LEU A 328 14.47 -16.73 -6.21
CA LEU A 328 13.31 -15.95 -5.77
C LEU A 328 13.79 -14.54 -5.39
N THR A 329 13.80 -13.62 -6.36
CA THR A 329 13.73 -12.19 -6.05
C THR A 329 12.30 -11.89 -5.59
N PRO A 330 12.09 -11.20 -4.45
CA PRO A 330 10.76 -10.76 -4.06
C PRO A 330 10.23 -9.80 -5.13
N THR A 331 9.10 -10.14 -5.74
CA THR A 331 8.34 -9.18 -6.56
C THR A 331 8.01 -7.96 -5.70
N PRO A 332 8.35 -6.72 -6.13
CA PRO A 332 8.07 -5.53 -5.35
C PRO A 332 6.56 -5.43 -5.08
N SER A 333 6.20 -5.14 -3.84
CA SER A 333 4.83 -4.85 -3.44
C SER A 333 4.37 -3.60 -4.19
N ILE A 334 3.46 -3.76 -5.16
CA ILE A 334 2.89 -2.63 -5.91
C ILE A 334 1.97 -1.86 -4.97
N ASN A 335 2.32 -0.61 -4.66
CA ASN A 335 1.44 0.32 -3.96
C ASN A 335 0.41 0.89 -4.96
N TYR A 336 -0.85 0.46 -4.84
CA TYR A 336 -1.91 0.91 -5.73
C TYR A 336 -2.49 2.29 -5.39
N LEU A 337 -2.04 2.91 -4.29
CA LEU A 337 -2.46 4.24 -3.87
C LEU A 337 -1.77 5.33 -4.73
N ASP A 338 -0.51 5.11 -5.10
CA ASP A 338 0.29 6.09 -5.85
C ASP A 338 -0.26 6.39 -7.25
N PRO A 339 -0.67 5.39 -8.06
CA PRO A 339 -1.29 5.63 -9.37
C PRO A 339 -2.60 6.42 -9.30
N ILE A 340 -3.29 6.41 -8.15
CA ILE A 340 -4.52 7.18 -7.93
C ILE A 340 -4.18 8.64 -7.68
N PHE A 341 -3.24 8.92 -6.77
CA PHE A 341 -3.08 10.26 -6.19
C PHE A 341 -1.93 11.08 -6.78
N ILE A 342 -0.91 10.47 -7.39
CA ILE A 342 0.16 11.23 -8.07
C ILE A 342 -0.38 12.14 -9.19
N PRO A 343 -1.30 11.70 -10.07
CA PRO A 343 -1.90 12.60 -11.08
C PRO A 343 -2.64 13.79 -10.45
N ILE A 344 -3.29 13.56 -9.31
CA ILE A 344 -4.03 14.58 -8.57
C ILE A 344 -3.08 15.60 -7.93
N ASN A 345 -1.96 15.15 -7.38
CA ASN A 345 -0.89 16.04 -6.88
C ASN A 345 -0.40 16.98 -7.98
N LYS A 346 -0.22 16.49 -9.21
CA LYS A 346 0.17 17.33 -10.36
C LYS A 346 -0.88 18.40 -10.69
N LEU A 347 -2.16 18.08 -10.58
CA LEU A 347 -3.25 19.04 -10.76
C LEU A 347 -3.22 20.12 -9.67
N LEU A 348 -3.00 19.72 -8.41
CA LEU A 348 -2.85 20.66 -7.30
C LEU A 348 -1.67 21.60 -7.51
N LEU A 349 -0.48 21.07 -7.85
CA LEU A 349 0.71 21.89 -8.12
C LEU A 349 0.45 22.95 -9.20
N ARG A 350 -0.20 22.56 -10.29
CA ARG A 350 -0.60 23.49 -11.35
C ARG A 350 -1.57 24.55 -10.85
N PHE A 351 -2.54 24.16 -10.03
CA PHE A 351 -3.51 25.10 -9.46
C PHE A 351 -2.86 26.11 -8.51
N PHE A 352 -1.95 25.69 -7.63
CA PHE A 352 -1.19 26.62 -6.78
C PHE A 352 -0.36 27.60 -7.61
N TYR A 353 0.24 27.12 -8.70
CA TYR A 353 0.94 27.98 -9.66
C TYR A 353 0.00 29.00 -10.33
N ASP A 354 -1.21 28.60 -10.69
CA ASP A 354 -2.21 29.50 -11.29
C ASP A 354 -2.73 30.55 -10.27
N ILE A 355 -2.97 30.15 -9.01
CA ILE A 355 -3.41 31.08 -7.94
C ILE A 355 -2.32 32.08 -7.58
N PHE A 356 -1.04 31.72 -7.67
CA PHE A 356 0.06 32.67 -7.43
C PHE A 356 -0.10 33.94 -8.28
N TYR A 357 -0.54 33.82 -9.54
CA TYR A 357 -0.78 34.99 -10.39
C TYR A 357 -2.02 35.81 -9.99
N LEU A 358 -2.92 35.25 -9.18
CA LEU A 358 -4.07 35.96 -8.61
C LEU A 358 -3.69 36.76 -7.36
N SER A 359 -2.84 36.19 -6.49
CA SER A 359 -2.35 36.83 -5.25
C SER A 359 -0.99 36.27 -4.81
N GLU A 360 0.09 36.87 -5.30
CA GLU A 360 1.47 36.39 -5.12
C GLU A 360 1.85 36.17 -3.65
N LEU A 361 1.66 37.20 -2.80
CA LEU A 361 2.08 37.16 -1.39
C LEU A 361 1.23 36.21 -0.55
N ARG A 362 -0.10 36.20 -0.72
CA ARG A 362 -0.98 35.34 0.07
C ARG A 362 -0.75 33.87 -0.24
N THR A 363 -0.57 33.52 -1.51
CA THR A 363 -0.24 32.15 -1.90
C THR A 363 1.10 31.70 -1.32
N MET A 364 2.14 32.55 -1.39
CA MET A 364 3.45 32.20 -0.82
C MET A 364 3.42 32.10 0.71
N ASN A 365 2.74 33.02 1.41
CA ASN A 365 2.56 32.95 2.87
C ASN A 365 1.89 31.63 3.28
N PHE A 366 0.81 31.25 2.61
CA PHE A 366 0.11 30.00 2.88
C PHE A 366 1.01 28.78 2.70
N LEU A 367 1.77 28.73 1.59
CA LEU A 367 2.65 27.60 1.30
C LEU A 367 3.80 27.47 2.31
N GLU A 368 4.33 28.59 2.81
CA GLU A 368 5.35 28.58 3.88
C GLU A 368 4.78 27.93 5.15
N ASP A 369 3.61 28.41 5.60
CA ASP A 369 2.97 27.90 6.83
C ASP A 369 2.57 26.41 6.70
N PHE A 370 2.15 25.99 5.49
CA PHE A 370 1.65 24.64 5.24
C PHE A 370 2.76 23.57 5.10
N THR A 371 3.90 23.92 4.50
CA THR A 371 4.94 22.93 4.14
C THR A 371 5.86 22.55 5.30
N ASP A 372 5.82 23.28 6.42
CA ASP A 372 6.69 23.03 7.58
C ASP A 372 6.20 21.92 8.52
N GLN A 373 5.04 21.31 8.25
CA GLN A 373 4.44 20.28 9.10
C GLN A 373 4.57 18.90 8.46
N SER A 374 5.06 17.88 9.20
CA SER A 374 4.99 16.49 8.75
C SER A 374 3.57 15.93 8.90
N ASP A 375 3.14 15.07 7.98
CA ASP A 375 1.88 14.33 8.06
C ASP A 375 2.12 12.82 8.20
N ASP A 376 1.13 12.09 8.72
CA ASP A 376 1.21 10.63 8.90
C ASP A 376 1.05 9.85 7.58
N LEU A 377 0.90 10.58 6.46
CA LEU A 377 0.53 10.03 5.18
C LEU A 377 1.60 10.34 4.13
N ASN A 378 2.31 9.31 3.67
CA ASN A 378 3.45 9.47 2.75
C ASN A 378 3.09 10.22 1.46
N LEU A 379 1.92 9.94 0.87
CA LEU A 379 1.43 10.66 -0.32
C LEU A 379 1.19 12.16 -0.08
N PHE A 380 0.77 12.52 1.13
CA PHE A 380 0.54 13.91 1.48
C PHE A 380 1.86 14.62 1.80
N ASN A 381 2.83 13.92 2.39
CA ASN A 381 4.20 14.41 2.53
C ASN A 381 4.87 14.62 1.16
N LEU A 382 4.65 13.73 0.20
CA LEU A 382 5.14 13.90 -1.17
C LEU A 382 4.59 15.19 -1.81
N LEU A 383 3.29 15.45 -1.66
CA LEU A 383 2.70 16.73 -2.10
C LEU A 383 3.33 17.93 -1.38
N LYS A 384 3.58 17.86 -0.08
CA LYS A 384 4.23 18.93 0.69
C LYS A 384 5.64 19.24 0.18
N GLU A 385 6.44 18.21 -0.10
CA GLU A 385 7.77 18.39 -0.68
C GLU A 385 7.70 19.01 -2.08
N ASP A 386 6.78 18.55 -2.94
CA ASP A 386 6.58 19.14 -4.27
C ASP A 386 6.14 20.62 -4.16
N LEU A 387 5.26 20.94 -3.21
CA LEU A 387 4.81 22.31 -2.94
C LEU A 387 5.94 23.20 -2.39
N LYS A 388 6.85 22.64 -1.60
CA LYS A 388 8.04 23.33 -1.08
C LYS A 388 9.01 23.68 -2.22
N VAL A 389 9.21 22.76 -3.15
CA VAL A 389 9.99 23.01 -4.38
C VAL A 389 9.31 24.10 -5.22
N LEU A 390 7.98 24.02 -5.40
CA LEU A 390 7.21 25.04 -6.10
C LEU A 390 7.37 26.41 -5.43
N LEU A 391 7.22 26.49 -4.11
CA LEU A 391 7.39 27.72 -3.33
C LEU A 391 8.77 28.34 -3.58
N GLY A 392 9.85 27.56 -3.52
CA GLY A 392 11.19 28.04 -3.85
C GLY A 392 11.29 28.64 -5.26
N GLY A 393 10.61 28.04 -6.24
CA GLY A 393 10.50 28.59 -7.60
C GLY A 393 9.69 29.89 -7.68
N LEU A 394 8.57 29.97 -6.96
CA LEU A 394 7.72 31.16 -6.88
C LEU A 394 8.43 32.33 -6.21
N LYS A 395 9.13 32.09 -5.08
CA LYS A 395 9.95 33.10 -4.40
C LYS A 395 10.99 33.72 -5.33
N LYS A 396 11.69 32.88 -6.12
CA LYS A 396 12.68 33.35 -7.12
C LYS A 396 12.03 34.21 -8.20
N LYS A 397 10.90 33.78 -8.76
CA LYS A 397 10.15 34.55 -9.77
C LYS A 397 9.67 35.90 -9.23
N PHE A 398 9.16 35.91 -8.00
CA PHE A 398 8.73 37.12 -7.32
C PHE A 398 9.89 38.10 -7.14
N ILE A 399 11.04 37.66 -6.61
CA ILE A 399 12.23 38.50 -6.43
C ILE A 399 12.74 39.05 -7.78
N GLN A 400 12.74 38.22 -8.84
CA GLN A 400 13.16 38.67 -10.17
C GLN A 400 12.26 39.78 -10.73
N LYS A 401 10.94 39.66 -10.53
CA LYS A 401 9.99 40.71 -10.91
C LYS A 401 10.25 42.02 -10.15
N GLU A 402 10.55 41.94 -8.86
CA GLU A 402 10.87 43.13 -8.05
C GLU A 402 12.23 43.76 -8.42
N LEU A 403 13.19 42.97 -8.91
CA LEU A 403 14.47 43.44 -9.46
C LEU A 403 14.31 44.27 -10.74
N GLU A 404 13.33 43.95 -11.58
CA GLU A 404 13.09 44.62 -12.86
C GLU A 404 12.50 46.03 -12.71
N ILE A 405 12.01 46.38 -11.52
CA ILE A 405 11.49 47.72 -11.23
C ILE A 405 12.66 48.70 -11.25
N LYS A 406 12.77 49.51 -12.32
CA LYS A 406 13.82 50.52 -12.46
C LYS A 406 13.51 51.82 -11.74
N ASP A 407 12.23 52.13 -11.56
CA ASP A 407 11.79 53.33 -10.86
C ASP A 407 12.05 53.21 -9.36
N LYS A 408 12.70 54.24 -8.81
CA LYS A 408 13.20 54.26 -7.45
C LYS A 408 12.08 54.50 -6.43
N GLU A 409 11.15 55.41 -6.72
CA GLU A 409 10.06 55.76 -5.79
C GLU A 409 9.02 54.66 -5.77
N GLU A 410 8.66 54.15 -6.95
CA GLU A 410 7.73 53.03 -7.09
C GLU A 410 8.28 51.76 -6.43
N GLY A 411 9.58 51.50 -6.56
CA GLY A 411 10.24 50.36 -5.89
C GLY A 411 10.16 50.43 -4.36
N ILE A 412 10.38 51.60 -3.75
CA ILE A 412 10.28 51.78 -2.29
C ILE A 412 8.82 51.67 -1.83
N LYS A 413 7.88 52.29 -2.57
CA LYS A 413 6.46 52.24 -2.23
C LYS A 413 5.94 50.81 -2.22
N ARG A 414 6.22 50.05 -3.28
CA ARG A 414 5.83 48.65 -3.42
C ARG A 414 6.51 47.76 -2.37
N PHE A 415 7.79 48.00 -2.06
CA PHE A 415 8.47 47.31 -0.96
C PHE A 415 7.77 47.52 0.39
N LYS A 416 7.37 48.76 0.71
CA LYS A 416 6.61 49.07 1.93
C LYS A 416 5.26 48.36 1.98
N GLU A 417 4.57 48.24 0.84
CA GLU A 417 3.31 47.48 0.75
C GLU A 417 3.53 45.99 0.97
N ILE A 418 4.56 45.40 0.34
CA ILE A 418 4.92 43.98 0.51
C ILE A 418 5.21 43.68 1.99
N LEU A 419 5.97 44.53 2.68
CA LEU A 419 6.31 44.31 4.09
C LEU A 419 5.11 44.32 5.04
N LYS A 420 4.00 44.98 4.66
CA LYS A 420 2.77 44.96 5.46
C LYS A 420 2.04 43.63 5.37
N GLU A 421 2.17 42.92 4.25
CA GLU A 421 1.42 41.70 3.95
C GLU A 421 2.26 40.41 4.05
N SER A 422 3.58 40.50 3.83
CA SER A 422 4.49 39.35 3.72
C SER A 422 4.97 38.87 5.08
N LYS A 423 4.73 37.59 5.38
CA LYS A 423 5.30 36.87 6.53
C LYS A 423 6.66 36.21 6.21
N LEU A 424 7.08 36.28 4.93
CA LEU A 424 8.22 35.54 4.39
C LEU A 424 9.54 36.25 4.71
N LYS A 425 10.17 35.82 5.81
CA LYS A 425 11.37 36.48 6.37
C LYS A 425 12.53 36.55 5.39
N ASP A 426 12.75 35.49 4.62
CA ASP A 426 13.81 35.39 3.62
C ASP A 426 13.61 36.37 2.46
N ILE A 427 12.39 36.45 1.91
CA ILE A 427 12.03 37.42 0.85
C ILE A 427 12.16 38.84 1.37
N ASN A 428 11.61 39.14 2.55
CA ASN A 428 11.66 40.47 3.13
C ASN A 428 13.11 40.95 3.32
N GLY A 429 14.00 40.07 3.78
CA GLY A 429 15.43 40.35 3.91
C GLY A 429 16.16 40.53 2.57
N ILE A 430 15.76 39.82 1.51
CA ILE A 430 16.32 40.01 0.15
C ILE A 430 15.83 41.33 -0.43
N LEU A 431 14.53 41.62 -0.37
CA LEU A 431 13.96 42.86 -0.88
C LEU A 431 14.50 44.09 -0.18
N TYR A 432 14.79 44.00 1.13
CA TYR A 432 15.50 45.05 1.84
C TYR A 432 16.86 45.34 1.19
N ASN A 433 17.68 44.32 0.97
CA ASN A 433 19.00 44.48 0.36
C ASN A 433 18.92 45.06 -1.06
N LEU A 434 17.92 44.66 -1.84
CA LEU A 434 17.69 45.19 -3.18
C LEU A 434 17.30 46.66 -3.16
N ASN A 435 16.48 47.07 -2.19
CA ASN A 435 16.04 48.45 -2.04
C ASN A 435 16.99 49.27 -1.15
N ARG A 436 18.02 48.68 -0.53
CA ARG A 436 18.92 49.32 0.44
C ARG A 436 19.54 50.60 -0.13
N THR A 437 20.08 50.54 -1.35
CA THR A 437 20.64 51.73 -2.03
C THR A 437 19.58 52.78 -2.32
N ARG A 438 18.35 52.39 -2.62
CA ARG A 438 17.21 53.30 -2.86
C ARG A 438 16.76 53.96 -1.55
N ILE A 439 16.67 53.20 -0.47
CA ILE A 439 16.30 53.66 0.87
C ILE A 439 17.35 54.64 1.42
N LEU A 440 18.64 54.35 1.20
CA LEU A 440 19.76 55.17 1.67
C LEU A 440 20.06 56.36 0.76
N SER A 441 19.54 56.40 -0.46
CA SER A 441 19.84 57.49 -1.39
C SER A 441 19.23 58.85 -0.96
N ASN A 442 19.72 59.93 -1.57
CA ASN A 442 19.22 61.28 -1.29
C ASN A 442 17.74 61.41 -1.70
N GLY A 443 16.94 61.98 -0.79
CA GLY A 443 15.52 62.31 -0.92
C GLY A 443 15.20 63.58 -0.13
N GLY A 444 13.91 63.93 -0.04
CA GLY A 444 13.49 65.01 0.86
C GLY A 444 13.73 64.65 2.33
N LEU A 445 13.74 65.64 3.21
CA LEU A 445 13.93 65.41 4.65
C LEU A 445 12.88 64.44 5.21
N ILE A 446 11.63 64.56 4.75
CA ILE A 446 10.50 63.70 5.12
C ILE A 446 10.74 62.24 4.70
N ASP A 447 11.29 62.01 3.51
CA ASP A 447 11.56 60.66 2.98
C ASP A 447 12.65 59.96 3.78
N LEU A 448 13.68 60.70 4.21
CA LEU A 448 14.76 60.18 5.02
C LEU A 448 14.26 59.72 6.39
N PHE A 449 13.34 60.48 7.01
CA PHE A 449 12.67 60.07 8.25
C PHE A 449 11.83 58.80 8.06
N ASP A 450 11.03 58.73 6.99
CA ASP A 450 10.21 57.53 6.72
C ASP A 450 11.06 56.29 6.44
N ASN A 451 12.19 56.47 5.76
CA ASN A 451 13.15 55.41 5.48
C ASN A 451 13.89 54.97 6.77
N ARG A 452 14.23 55.90 7.67
CA ARG A 452 14.82 55.58 8.97
C ARG A 452 13.87 54.75 9.83
N ASN A 453 12.59 55.12 9.89
CA ASN A 453 11.56 54.37 10.62
C ASN A 453 11.35 52.97 10.01
N LEU A 454 11.38 52.86 8.69
CA LEU A 454 11.34 51.57 8.00
C LEU A 454 12.52 50.68 8.40
N ILE A 455 13.76 51.19 8.34
CA ILE A 455 14.98 50.47 8.74
C ILE A 455 14.88 50.04 10.22
N SER A 456 14.40 50.92 11.09
CA SER A 456 14.22 50.63 12.52
C SER A 456 13.20 49.52 12.77
N ASN A 457 12.07 49.54 12.07
CA ASN A 457 11.06 48.48 12.18
C ASN A 457 11.58 47.14 11.66
N LEU A 458 12.30 47.15 10.53
CA LEU A 458 12.95 45.95 10.00
C LEU A 458 14.02 45.43 10.95
N PHE A 459 14.81 46.32 11.57
CA PHE A 459 15.78 45.96 12.59
C PHE A 459 15.11 45.20 13.74
N LEU A 460 13.96 45.68 14.26
CA LEU A 460 13.22 45.00 15.33
C LEU A 460 12.74 43.60 14.91
N ILE A 461 12.28 43.44 13.67
CA ILE A 461 11.75 42.16 13.16
C ILE A 461 12.88 41.16 12.86
N TYR A 462 14.04 41.63 12.38
CA TYR A 462 15.12 40.80 11.84
C TYR A 462 16.39 40.77 12.68
N ASN A 463 16.40 41.38 13.88
CA ASN A 463 17.55 41.46 14.79
C ASN A 463 18.20 40.10 15.09
N HIS A 464 17.39 39.03 15.10
CA HIS A 464 17.82 37.68 15.44
C HIS A 464 18.56 36.91 14.32
N GLN A 465 18.67 37.47 13.10
CA GLN A 465 19.23 36.76 11.93
C GLN A 465 20.69 37.11 11.61
N ASN A 466 21.52 37.44 12.61
CA ASN A 466 22.94 37.84 12.43
C ASN A 466 23.17 39.07 11.52
N ARG A 467 22.12 39.87 11.23
CA ARG A 467 22.19 41.09 10.41
C ARG A 467 22.26 42.39 11.22
N LYS A 468 22.43 42.29 12.54
CA LYS A 468 22.45 43.43 13.47
C LYS A 468 23.42 44.54 13.03
N ASN A 469 24.64 44.17 12.66
CA ASN A 469 25.69 45.11 12.26
C ASN A 469 25.37 45.84 10.94
N GLU A 470 24.61 45.22 10.03
CA GLU A 470 24.23 45.81 8.74
C GLU A 470 23.18 46.90 8.95
N PHE A 471 22.11 46.59 9.70
CA PHE A 471 21.07 47.56 10.04
C PHE A 471 21.60 48.71 10.90
N GLU A 472 22.48 48.44 11.87
CA GLU A 472 23.11 49.51 12.67
C GLU A 472 23.97 50.45 11.82
N LYS A 473 24.68 49.91 10.82
CA LYS A 473 25.46 50.72 9.87
C LYS A 473 24.54 51.57 8.99
N ASP A 474 23.44 51.01 8.51
CA ASP A 474 22.45 51.71 7.67
C ASP A 474 21.72 52.82 8.44
N LEU A 475 21.37 52.56 9.71
CA LEU A 475 20.82 53.56 10.62
C LEU A 475 21.80 54.72 10.83
N LYS A 476 23.08 54.44 11.09
CA LYS A 476 24.11 55.48 11.19
C LYS A 476 24.22 56.30 9.90
N GLU A 477 24.25 55.63 8.75
CA GLU A 477 24.36 56.30 7.45
C GLU A 477 23.16 57.21 7.16
N ILE A 478 21.94 56.75 7.43
CA ILE A 478 20.74 57.55 7.19
C ILE A 478 20.62 58.70 8.19
N ASN A 479 21.01 58.51 9.45
CA ASN A 479 21.04 59.58 10.45
C ASN A 479 22.02 60.69 10.07
N GLU A 480 23.21 60.34 9.57
CA GLU A 480 24.17 61.34 9.09
C GLU A 480 23.64 62.12 7.87
N LYS A 481 22.89 61.45 6.98
CA LYS A 481 22.19 62.12 5.87
C LYS A 481 21.07 63.03 6.36
N ILE A 482 20.30 62.62 7.36
CA ILE A 482 19.28 63.45 8.02
C ILE A 482 19.95 64.69 8.63
N LYS A 483 21.00 64.51 9.44
CA LYS A 483 21.76 65.62 10.05
C LYS A 483 22.18 66.67 9.01
N LYS A 484 22.80 66.23 7.91
CA LYS A 484 23.20 67.13 6.81
C LYS A 484 22.00 67.82 6.15
N LYS A 485 20.92 67.08 5.88
CA LYS A 485 19.73 67.62 5.21
C LYS A 485 18.96 68.61 6.09
N VAL A 486 18.89 68.35 7.39
CA VAL A 486 18.32 69.27 8.38
C VAL A 486 19.09 70.59 8.36
N ILE A 487 20.43 70.56 8.41
CA ILE A 487 21.25 71.78 8.34
C ILE A 487 21.01 72.52 7.00
N GLU A 488 21.00 71.81 5.87
CA GLU A 488 20.71 72.39 4.56
C GLU A 488 19.32 73.06 4.50
N GLU A 489 18.29 72.45 5.10
CA GLU A 489 16.92 73.00 5.07
C GLU A 489 16.73 74.16 6.05
N VAL A 490 17.38 74.13 7.23
CA VAL A 490 17.37 75.24 8.19
C VAL A 490 17.96 76.49 7.54
N TYR A 491 19.12 76.37 6.87
CA TYR A 491 19.82 77.50 6.24
C TYR A 491 19.45 77.74 4.76
N LYS A 492 18.39 77.10 4.25
CA LYS A 492 17.98 77.18 2.84
C LYS A 492 17.64 78.61 2.38
N ASN A 493 17.11 79.43 3.28
CA ASN A 493 16.74 80.83 3.09
C ASN A 493 17.15 81.64 4.35
N GLU A 494 17.18 82.97 4.28
CA GLU A 494 17.48 83.86 5.42
C GLU A 494 16.49 83.74 6.62
N ASN A 495 15.39 83.00 6.45
CA ASN A 495 14.34 82.82 7.46
C ASN A 495 14.49 81.50 8.25
N TRP A 496 15.71 81.27 8.75
CA TRP A 496 16.11 80.00 9.38
C TRP A 496 15.29 79.64 10.62
N LYS A 497 14.85 80.63 11.42
CA LYS A 497 14.02 80.42 12.63
C LYS A 497 12.67 79.78 12.30
N GLU A 498 12.07 80.18 11.18
CA GLU A 498 10.78 79.63 10.75
C GLU A 498 10.95 78.21 10.19
N ASN A 499 12.06 77.95 9.49
CA ASN A 499 12.44 76.62 8.99
C ASN A 499 12.73 75.65 10.15
N LEU A 500 13.48 76.09 11.16
CA LEU A 500 13.79 75.31 12.37
C LEU A 500 12.51 74.90 13.11
N LYS A 501 11.57 75.83 13.33
CA LYS A 501 10.27 75.53 13.95
C LYS A 501 9.43 74.55 13.14
N LYS A 502 9.46 74.63 11.81
CA LYS A 502 8.75 73.68 10.92
C LYS A 502 9.35 72.28 11.04
N ILE A 503 10.67 72.15 10.98
CA ILE A 503 11.37 70.86 11.07
C ILE A 503 11.18 70.22 12.45
N ILE A 504 11.30 70.98 13.54
CA ILE A 504 11.04 70.48 14.90
C ILE A 504 9.61 69.94 15.03
N LYS A 505 8.62 70.69 14.52
CA LYS A 505 7.22 70.26 14.54
C LYS A 505 6.97 69.00 13.69
N GLU A 506 7.63 68.87 12.55
CA GLU A 506 7.55 67.66 11.71
C GLU A 506 8.14 66.42 12.40
N ILE A 507 9.28 66.58 13.08
CA ILE A 507 9.92 65.52 13.88
C ILE A 507 9.00 65.10 15.05
N GLU A 508 8.45 66.07 15.77
CA GLU A 508 7.55 65.82 16.91
C GLU A 508 6.26 65.11 16.49
N ASN A 509 5.67 65.51 15.36
CA ASN A 509 4.46 64.88 14.83
C ASN A 509 4.67 63.41 14.41
N LYS A 510 5.88 63.01 14.02
CA LYS A 510 6.20 61.62 13.66
C LYS A 510 6.54 60.73 14.86
N GLY A 511 6.63 61.28 16.07
CA GLY A 511 6.79 60.51 17.30
C GLY A 511 8.14 59.80 17.47
N GLU A 512 9.20 60.31 16.82
CA GLU A 512 10.52 59.66 16.83
C GLU A 512 11.27 59.87 18.16
N ARG A 513 11.64 58.79 18.86
CA ARG A 513 12.26 58.85 20.20
C ARG A 513 13.52 57.97 20.35
N GLY A 514 14.44 58.02 19.39
CA GLY A 514 15.76 57.37 19.49
C GLY A 514 16.86 58.27 20.07
N GLU A 515 17.93 57.70 20.63
CA GLU A 515 19.10 58.46 21.15
C GLU A 515 19.74 59.35 20.07
N GLU A 516 19.85 58.85 18.83
CA GLU A 516 20.41 59.60 17.70
C GLU A 516 19.46 60.72 17.23
N MET A 517 18.15 60.60 17.48
CA MET A 517 17.19 61.69 17.26
C MET A 517 17.26 62.75 18.35
N LYS A 518 17.57 62.36 19.59
CA LYS A 518 17.93 63.33 20.63
C LYS A 518 19.16 64.12 20.21
N GLU A 519 20.18 63.46 19.64
CA GLU A 519 21.38 64.14 19.14
C GLU A 519 21.05 65.14 18.02
N ILE A 520 20.18 64.78 17.06
CA ILE A 520 19.69 65.72 16.03
C ILE A 520 18.92 66.89 16.67
N TYR A 521 18.08 66.61 17.67
CA TYR A 521 17.33 67.62 18.41
C TYR A 521 18.24 68.52 19.26
N GLU A 522 19.33 67.99 19.79
CA GLU A 522 20.36 68.76 20.51
C GLU A 522 21.20 69.61 19.57
N ILE A 523 21.53 69.12 18.36
CA ILE A 523 22.16 69.92 17.30
C ILE A 523 21.24 71.09 16.91
N LEU A 524 19.95 70.83 16.73
CA LEU A 524 18.94 71.87 16.44
C LEU A 524 18.80 72.90 17.56
N LYS A 525 18.81 72.46 18.83
CA LYS A 525 18.83 73.34 20.00
C LYS A 525 20.15 74.09 20.20
N GLY A 526 21.26 73.49 19.79
CA GLY A 526 22.58 74.13 19.78
C GLY A 526 22.62 75.28 18.79
N ILE A 527 22.10 75.07 17.57
CA ILE A 527 21.91 76.12 16.55
C ILE A 527 20.98 77.24 17.08
N GLU A 528 19.91 76.88 17.79
CA GLU A 528 19.01 77.85 18.43
C GLU A 528 19.73 78.72 19.48
N LYS A 529 20.60 78.10 20.30
CA LYS A 529 21.35 78.76 21.38
C LYS A 529 22.57 79.56 20.92
N ASP A 530 23.36 79.04 19.98
CA ASP A 530 24.62 79.67 19.53
C ASP A 530 24.34 80.99 18.78
N GLU A 531 23.24 81.09 18.03
CA GLU A 531 22.83 82.35 17.38
C GLU A 531 22.05 83.31 18.32
N GLU A 532 21.40 82.82 19.37
CA GLU A 532 20.92 83.66 20.47
C GLU A 532 22.08 84.25 21.28
N GLY A 533 23.15 83.47 21.51
CA GLY A 533 24.40 83.93 22.15
C GLY A 533 25.15 84.98 21.32
N LEU A 534 25.26 84.79 19.99
CA LEU A 534 25.81 85.81 19.09
C LEU A 534 25.02 87.12 19.09
N ARG A 535 23.70 87.09 19.34
CA ARG A 535 22.88 88.29 19.54
C ARG A 535 23.07 88.92 20.91
N GLU A 536 23.20 88.14 21.97
CA GLU A 536 23.51 88.69 23.29
C GLU A 536 24.89 89.35 23.34
N ASP A 537 25.88 88.82 22.62
CA ASP A 537 27.22 89.43 22.54
C ASP A 537 27.25 90.66 21.63
N ILE A 538 26.37 90.74 20.61
CA ILE A 538 26.19 91.96 19.81
C ILE A 538 25.39 93.01 20.60
N GLU A 539 24.33 92.65 21.32
CA GLU A 539 23.57 93.58 22.17
C GLU A 539 24.39 94.07 23.37
N LYS A 540 25.20 93.21 24.01
CA LYS A 540 26.14 93.63 25.08
C LYS A 540 27.35 94.42 24.55
N GLY A 541 27.73 94.23 23.29
CA GLY A 541 28.79 94.99 22.63
C GLY A 541 28.40 96.44 22.28
N TYR A 542 27.11 96.78 22.32
CA TYR A 542 26.62 98.15 22.09
C TYR A 542 26.35 98.96 23.37
N ASP A 543 26.40 98.34 24.56
CA ASP A 543 26.13 99.03 25.83
C ASP A 543 27.40 99.58 26.54
N ASP A 544 28.62 99.23 26.09
CA ASP A 544 29.88 99.62 26.76
C ASP A 544 30.65 100.81 26.10
N GLU A 545 30.12 101.46 25.06
CA GLU A 545 30.71 102.71 24.49
C GLU A 545 29.83 103.96 24.75
N GLY A 546 29.14 104.00 25.89
CA GLY A 546 28.13 105.00 26.21
C GLY A 546 28.34 105.91 27.43
N GLU A 547 29.47 105.87 28.14
CA GLU A 547 29.75 106.85 29.21
C GLU A 547 31.24 107.22 29.28
N ASN A 548 31.64 108.27 28.55
CA ASN A 548 32.59 109.29 29.05
C ASN A 548 32.79 110.42 28.03
N GLY A 549 32.36 111.62 28.40
CA GLY A 549 32.97 112.87 27.91
C GLY A 549 32.01 113.86 27.25
N GLY A 550 31.49 114.80 28.03
CA GLY A 550 30.85 116.03 27.55
C GLY A 550 29.83 116.62 28.49
#